data_AF-A0A539E7U7-F1
#
_entry.id   AF-A0A539E7U7-F1
#
_cell.length_a   1.000
_cell.length_b   1.000
_cell.length_c   1.000
_cell.angle_alpha   90.00
_cell.angle_beta   90.00
_cell.angle_gamma   90.00
#
_symmetry.space_group_name_H-M   'P 1'
#
loop_
_entity.id
_entity.type
_entity.pdbx_description
1 polymer ?
#
loop_
_entity_poly.entity_id
_entity_poly.type
_entity_poly.pdbx_seq_one_letter_code
_entity_poly.pdbx_strand_id
1 'polypeptide(L)'
;SRRFGLYRTLGWENDTFALDENVLGEKAFLEDVDDTIDAWLPMMEALLVEDNVDLYVHVWDFTDRVGHMFWRTIDPASPAADSLADAEWRDVMLQTYQRMDQIIGLVHEKMPAGTSLIVCSDHGFNTWHKSVNYNTWLVRNGFMTLKGPEGGRALTLEDLFGQGEFWPNVDWSRTKAYALGLGDLYINLKGREASGTKPCASN
;
A
#
# COMPACT_ATOMS: atom_id res chain seq x y z
N SER A 1 3.27 -26.86 -0.32
CA SER A 1 4.61 -27.26 -0.81
C SER A 1 4.66 -28.49 -1.71
N ARG A 2 3.89 -29.56 -1.49
CA ARG A 2 4.06 -30.80 -2.29
C ARG A 2 3.81 -30.66 -3.81
N ARG A 3 2.92 -29.76 -4.25
CA ARG A 3 2.60 -29.56 -5.68
C ARG A 3 3.44 -28.47 -6.35
N PHE A 4 3.73 -27.38 -5.65
CA PHE A 4 4.32 -26.16 -6.23
C PHE A 4 5.51 -25.59 -5.46
N GLY A 5 6.07 -26.32 -4.49
CA GLY A 5 7.17 -25.81 -3.68
C GLY A 5 6.73 -24.78 -2.63
N LEU A 6 7.71 -24.04 -2.11
CA LEU A 6 7.47 -22.98 -1.12
C LEU A 6 7.17 -21.67 -1.85
N TYR A 7 6.18 -20.95 -1.36
CA TYR A 7 5.76 -19.64 -1.86
C TYR A 7 5.25 -18.79 -0.68
N ARG A 8 5.21 -17.47 -0.86
CA ARG A 8 4.79 -16.52 0.17
C ARG A 8 3.28 -16.65 0.41
N THR A 9 2.87 -16.59 1.66
CA THR A 9 1.45 -16.75 2.06
C THR A 9 1.03 -15.82 3.20
N LEU A 10 1.97 -15.04 3.74
CA LEU A 10 1.79 -14.18 4.89
C LEU A 10 2.31 -12.78 4.58
N GLY A 11 1.52 -11.78 4.96
CA GLY A 11 1.90 -10.37 4.80
C GLY A 11 1.80 -9.89 3.35
N TRP A 12 2.47 -8.77 3.10
CA TRP A 12 2.68 -8.25 1.75
C TRP A 12 3.88 -8.97 1.13
N GLU A 13 3.74 -9.45 -0.11
CA GLU A 13 4.75 -10.32 -0.71
C GLU A 13 6.02 -9.57 -1.07
N ASN A 14 5.92 -8.30 -1.49
CA ASN A 14 7.08 -7.44 -1.75
C ASN A 14 7.22 -6.34 -0.71
N ASP A 15 8.42 -6.24 -0.12
CA ASP A 15 8.70 -5.32 0.99
C ASP A 15 9.02 -3.90 0.48
N THR A 16 7.97 -3.15 0.17
CA THR A 16 8.08 -1.74 -0.20
C THR A 16 8.61 -0.85 0.93
N PHE A 17 8.43 -1.24 2.20
CA PHE A 17 8.93 -0.45 3.34
C PHE A 17 10.45 -0.53 3.44
N ALA A 18 11.02 -1.72 3.24
CA ALA A 18 12.48 -1.86 3.25
C ALA A 18 13.16 -1.00 2.18
N LEU A 19 12.53 -0.79 1.01
CA LEU A 19 13.05 0.12 -0.01
C LEU A 19 12.88 1.59 0.40
N ASP A 20 11.69 1.99 0.88
CA ASP A 20 11.42 3.36 1.33
C ASP A 20 12.33 3.79 2.51
N GLU A 21 12.63 2.86 3.42
CA GLU A 21 13.52 3.06 4.57
C GLU A 21 15.01 2.90 4.23
N ASN A 22 15.36 2.70 2.94
CA ASN A 22 16.72 2.50 2.43
C ASN A 22 17.46 1.30 3.06
N VAL A 23 16.73 0.28 3.49
CA VAL A 23 17.25 -1.00 3.98
C VAL A 23 17.54 -1.95 2.82
N LEU A 24 16.71 -1.91 1.78
CA LEU A 24 16.83 -2.68 0.53
C LEU A 24 17.09 -1.72 -0.64
N GLY A 25 17.97 -2.10 -1.57
CA GLY A 25 18.20 -1.32 -2.79
C GLY A 25 17.22 -1.66 -3.91
N GLU A 26 17.04 -0.75 -4.87
CA GLU A 26 16.11 -0.87 -6.00
C GLU A 26 16.24 -2.20 -6.75
N LYS A 27 17.48 -2.61 -7.05
CA LYS A 27 17.75 -3.87 -7.76
C LYS A 27 17.25 -5.08 -6.98
N ALA A 28 17.54 -5.15 -5.68
CA ALA A 28 17.15 -6.27 -4.83
C ALA A 28 15.62 -6.32 -4.63
N PHE A 29 14.96 -5.16 -4.65
CA PHE A 29 13.50 -5.09 -4.68
C PHE A 29 12.92 -5.67 -5.97
N LEU A 30 13.49 -5.33 -7.14
CA LEU A 30 13.02 -5.89 -8.41
C LEU A 30 13.29 -7.40 -8.51
N GLU A 31 14.42 -7.88 -8.00
CA GLU A 31 14.71 -9.32 -7.88
C GLU A 31 13.66 -10.02 -6.99
N ASP A 32 13.23 -9.39 -5.89
CA ASP A 32 12.17 -9.91 -5.00
C ASP A 32 10.79 -9.98 -5.69
N VAL A 33 10.49 -8.98 -6.53
CA VAL A 33 9.30 -8.97 -7.39
C VAL A 33 9.35 -10.12 -8.39
N ASP A 34 10.48 -10.31 -9.08
CA ASP A 34 10.66 -11.38 -10.06
C ASP A 34 10.54 -12.77 -9.40
N ASP A 35 11.18 -12.99 -8.26
CA ASP A 35 11.08 -14.23 -7.48
C ASP A 35 9.62 -14.56 -7.10
N THR A 36 8.84 -13.52 -6.81
CA THR A 36 7.41 -13.66 -6.48
C THR A 36 6.61 -14.06 -7.73
N ILE A 37 6.83 -13.37 -8.85
CA ILE A 37 6.17 -13.69 -10.12
C ILE A 37 6.49 -15.12 -10.57
N ASP A 38 7.75 -15.52 -10.49
CA ASP A 38 8.23 -16.84 -10.92
C ASP A 38 7.71 -17.97 -10.04
N ALA A 39 7.39 -17.71 -8.77
CA ALA A 39 6.70 -18.65 -7.92
C ALA A 39 5.22 -18.82 -8.33
N TRP A 40 4.54 -17.73 -8.68
CA TRP A 40 3.11 -17.72 -9.03
C TRP A 40 2.81 -18.25 -10.42
N LEU A 41 3.69 -18.03 -11.39
CA LEU A 41 3.48 -18.42 -12.79
C LEU A 41 3.15 -19.91 -12.98
N PRO A 42 3.94 -20.87 -12.46
CA PRO A 42 3.64 -22.30 -12.60
C PRO A 42 2.33 -22.71 -11.91
N MET A 43 1.98 -22.03 -10.81
CA MET A 43 0.72 -22.28 -10.10
C MET A 43 -0.47 -21.82 -10.94
N MET A 44 -0.39 -20.62 -11.50
CA MET A 44 -1.41 -20.09 -12.41
C MET A 44 -1.60 -21.02 -13.60
N GLU A 45 -0.54 -21.39 -14.30
CA GLU A 45 -0.62 -22.26 -15.47
C GLU A 45 -1.27 -23.61 -15.16
N ALA A 46 -0.90 -24.23 -14.03
CA ALA A 46 -1.42 -25.54 -13.66
C ALA A 46 -2.90 -25.50 -13.23
N LEU A 47 -3.34 -24.43 -12.58
CA LEU A 47 -4.72 -24.26 -12.13
C LEU A 47 -5.65 -23.81 -13.25
N LEU A 48 -5.13 -23.06 -14.23
CA LEU A 48 -5.90 -22.54 -15.36
C LEU A 48 -6.48 -23.65 -16.26
N VAL A 49 -5.83 -24.82 -16.31
CA VAL A 49 -6.20 -25.96 -17.16
C VAL A 49 -6.72 -27.16 -16.38
N GLU A 50 -6.99 -27.00 -15.07
CA GLU A 50 -7.44 -28.11 -14.24
C GLU A 50 -8.93 -28.40 -14.47
N ASP A 51 -9.26 -29.65 -14.81
CA ASP A 51 -10.63 -30.06 -15.24
C ASP A 51 -11.74 -29.80 -14.20
N ASN A 52 -11.39 -29.57 -12.93
CA ASN A 52 -12.32 -29.37 -11.81
C ASN A 52 -12.41 -27.90 -11.34
N VAL A 53 -11.98 -26.95 -12.15
CA VAL A 53 -12.01 -25.51 -11.82
C VAL A 53 -13.00 -24.77 -12.73
N ASP A 54 -14.14 -24.37 -12.17
CA ASP A 54 -15.16 -23.57 -12.89
C ASP A 54 -14.90 -22.05 -12.83
N LEU A 55 -14.15 -21.59 -11.82
CA LEU A 55 -13.76 -20.20 -11.61
C LEU A 55 -12.33 -20.15 -11.06
N TYR A 56 -11.47 -19.45 -11.78
CA TYR A 56 -10.12 -19.12 -11.33
C TYR A 56 -9.99 -17.60 -11.20
N VAL A 57 -9.50 -17.14 -10.05
CA VAL A 57 -9.22 -15.73 -9.78
C VAL A 57 -7.77 -15.62 -9.32
N HIS A 58 -7.02 -14.75 -9.99
CA HIS A 58 -5.65 -14.44 -9.63
C HIS A 58 -5.50 -12.93 -9.48
N VAL A 59 -4.79 -12.50 -8.44
CA VAL A 59 -4.48 -11.10 -8.18
C VAL A 59 -2.99 -10.93 -8.31
N TRP A 60 -2.57 -10.22 -9.36
CA TRP A 60 -1.17 -9.82 -9.55
C TRP A 60 -0.98 -8.42 -8.95
N ASP A 61 -0.21 -8.32 -7.88
CA ASP A 61 -0.01 -7.03 -7.18
C ASP A 61 1.28 -6.31 -7.59
N PHE A 62 2.20 -6.98 -8.31
CA PHE A 62 3.50 -6.41 -8.64
C PHE A 62 3.43 -5.08 -9.43
N THR A 63 2.38 -4.87 -10.24
CA THR A 63 2.19 -3.60 -10.96
C THR A 63 1.96 -2.42 -10.02
N ASP A 64 1.26 -2.65 -8.90
CA ASP A 64 1.05 -1.70 -7.81
C ASP A 64 2.34 -1.51 -6.99
N ARG A 65 3.00 -2.60 -6.61
CA ARG A 65 4.25 -2.57 -5.82
C ARG A 65 5.35 -1.79 -6.51
N VAL A 66 5.59 -2.10 -7.78
CA VAL A 66 6.58 -1.39 -8.59
C VAL A 66 6.11 0.04 -8.84
N GLY A 67 4.81 0.27 -9.06
CA GLY A 67 4.22 1.60 -9.13
C GLY A 67 4.58 2.46 -7.92
N HIS A 68 4.37 1.96 -6.70
CA HIS A 68 4.66 2.72 -5.49
C HIS A 68 6.11 3.20 -5.42
N MET A 69 7.05 2.38 -5.88
CA MET A 69 8.49 2.63 -5.74
C MET A 69 9.12 3.36 -6.94
N PHE A 70 8.62 3.08 -8.15
CA PHE A 70 9.20 3.52 -9.42
C PHE A 70 8.29 4.45 -10.23
N TRP A 71 7.07 4.79 -9.81
CA TRP A 71 6.26 5.80 -10.53
C TRP A 71 6.99 7.16 -10.63
N ARG A 72 7.89 7.44 -9.68
CA ARG A 72 8.77 8.61 -9.70
C ARG A 72 9.74 8.65 -10.91
N THR A 73 9.99 7.53 -11.62
CA THR A 73 10.86 7.48 -12.80
C THR A 73 10.23 8.13 -14.03
N ILE A 74 8.90 8.10 -14.12
CA ILE A 74 8.14 8.59 -15.28
C ILE A 74 7.58 9.99 -15.07
N ASP A 75 7.74 10.55 -13.87
CA ASP A 75 7.34 11.92 -13.53
C ASP A 75 8.56 12.82 -13.25
N PRO A 76 8.97 13.64 -14.23
CA PRO A 76 10.09 14.58 -14.07
C PRO A 76 9.88 15.64 -12.98
N ALA A 77 8.63 15.89 -12.57
CA ALA A 77 8.29 16.85 -11.52
C ALA A 77 8.21 16.22 -10.13
N SER A 78 8.48 14.90 -10.01
CA SER A 78 8.46 14.21 -8.74
C SER A 78 9.42 14.87 -7.74
N PRO A 79 9.00 15.12 -6.49
CA PRO A 79 9.91 15.55 -5.43
C PRO A 79 11.04 14.56 -5.14
N ALA A 80 10.89 13.31 -5.59
CA ALA A 80 11.88 12.25 -5.52
C ALA A 80 12.51 11.94 -6.90
N ALA A 81 12.48 12.87 -7.85
CA ALA A 81 13.08 12.67 -9.18
C ALA A 81 14.60 12.48 -9.11
N ASP A 82 15.29 13.18 -8.20
CA ASP A 82 16.75 13.14 -8.07
C ASP A 82 17.29 11.74 -7.74
N SER A 83 16.52 10.94 -6.99
CA SER A 83 16.93 9.61 -6.54
C SER A 83 16.87 8.54 -7.63
N LEU A 84 16.39 8.86 -8.85
CA LEU A 84 16.44 7.97 -10.03
C LEU A 84 16.98 8.70 -11.27
N ALA A 85 17.93 9.61 -11.09
CA ALA A 85 18.68 10.19 -12.20
C ALA A 85 19.41 9.11 -13.05
N ASP A 86 19.52 7.89 -12.52
CA ASP A 86 20.04 6.74 -13.25
C ASP A 86 19.15 6.38 -14.45
N ALA A 87 19.80 6.20 -15.60
CA ALA A 87 19.13 5.81 -16.82
C ALA A 87 18.54 4.39 -16.73
N GLU A 88 19.10 3.53 -15.87
CA GLU A 88 18.68 2.13 -15.78
C GLU A 88 17.24 1.95 -15.26
N TRP A 89 16.72 2.89 -14.46
CA TRP A 89 15.39 2.78 -13.86
C TRP A 89 14.25 3.36 -14.70
N ARG A 90 14.58 4.11 -15.76
CA ARG A 90 13.58 4.86 -16.56
C ARG A 90 12.51 3.98 -17.18
N ASP A 91 12.90 2.78 -17.60
CA ASP A 91 12.02 1.87 -18.31
C ASP A 91 11.34 0.85 -17.38
N VAL A 92 11.64 0.84 -16.08
CA VAL A 92 11.10 -0.16 -15.13
C VAL A 92 9.57 -0.20 -15.16
N MET A 93 8.91 0.96 -15.18
CA MET A 93 7.45 1.01 -15.27
C MET A 93 6.93 0.40 -16.57
N LEU A 94 7.57 0.73 -17.71
CA LEU A 94 7.19 0.15 -19.01
C LEU A 94 7.38 -1.37 -19.03
N GLN A 95 8.54 -1.84 -18.55
CA GLN A 95 8.88 -3.26 -18.48
C GLN A 95 7.91 -4.03 -17.58
N THR A 96 7.48 -3.42 -16.48
CA THR A 96 6.48 -3.98 -15.56
C THR A 96 5.15 -4.23 -16.27
N TYR A 97 4.64 -3.24 -17.01
CA TYR A 97 3.40 -3.42 -17.77
C TYR A 97 3.57 -4.40 -18.95
N GLN A 98 4.73 -4.42 -19.61
CA GLN A 98 5.04 -5.41 -20.64
C GLN A 98 5.07 -6.83 -20.07
N ARG A 99 5.58 -7.02 -18.85
CA ARG A 99 5.56 -8.30 -18.15
C ARG A 99 4.14 -8.75 -17.85
N MET A 100 3.28 -7.85 -17.38
CA MET A 100 1.86 -8.14 -17.15
C MET A 100 1.13 -8.50 -18.45
N ASP A 101 1.41 -7.78 -19.54
CA ASP A 101 0.86 -8.08 -20.88
C ASP A 101 1.25 -9.50 -21.35
N GLN A 102 2.51 -9.90 -21.15
CA GLN A 102 2.96 -11.27 -21.45
C GLN A 102 2.22 -12.33 -20.62
N ILE A 103 1.99 -12.07 -19.33
CA ILE A 103 1.23 -12.97 -18.46
C ILE A 103 -0.21 -13.11 -18.95
N ILE A 104 -0.86 -12.01 -19.32
CA ILE A 104 -2.22 -12.03 -19.89
C ILE A 104 -2.23 -12.80 -21.21
N GLY A 105 -1.22 -12.62 -22.06
CA GLY A 105 -1.04 -13.39 -23.29
C GLY A 105 -0.96 -14.90 -23.02
N LEU A 106 -0.20 -15.31 -21.99
CA LEU A 106 -0.09 -16.70 -21.56
C LEU A 106 -1.42 -17.27 -21.06
N VAL A 107 -2.19 -16.49 -20.29
CA VAL A 107 -3.53 -16.89 -19.85
C VAL A 107 -4.46 -17.09 -21.04
N HIS A 108 -4.46 -16.15 -21.99
CA HIS A 108 -5.29 -16.22 -23.19
C HIS A 108 -4.93 -17.43 -24.07
N GLU A 109 -3.64 -17.80 -24.15
CA GLU A 109 -3.19 -18.99 -24.89
C GLU A 109 -3.62 -20.30 -24.22
N LYS A 110 -3.54 -20.38 -22.89
CA LYS A 110 -3.73 -21.64 -22.15
C LYS A 110 -5.15 -21.88 -21.67
N MET A 111 -5.98 -20.85 -21.54
CA MET A 111 -7.36 -21.01 -21.06
C MET A 111 -8.17 -21.98 -21.94
N PRO A 112 -9.02 -22.84 -21.36
CA PRO A 112 -9.86 -23.75 -22.13
C PRO A 112 -10.76 -23.02 -23.13
N ALA A 113 -11.00 -23.63 -24.29
CA ALA A 113 -11.88 -23.06 -25.31
C ALA A 113 -13.28 -22.80 -24.74
N GLY A 114 -13.84 -21.61 -25.04
CA GLY A 114 -15.15 -21.20 -24.54
C GLY A 114 -15.13 -20.56 -23.14
N THR A 115 -13.97 -20.42 -22.52
CA THR A 115 -13.81 -19.71 -21.25
C THR A 115 -13.91 -18.19 -21.47
N SER A 116 -14.43 -17.45 -20.49
CA SER A 116 -14.43 -15.98 -20.49
C SER A 116 -13.25 -15.45 -19.67
N LEU A 117 -12.49 -14.51 -20.23
CA LEU A 117 -11.42 -13.81 -19.53
C LEU A 117 -11.89 -12.40 -19.14
N ILE A 118 -11.75 -12.05 -17.87
CA ILE A 118 -11.97 -10.70 -17.36
C ILE A 118 -10.64 -10.19 -16.81
N VAL A 119 -10.20 -9.03 -17.30
CA VAL A 119 -9.05 -8.30 -16.78
C VAL A 119 -9.56 -6.98 -16.21
N CYS A 120 -9.28 -6.74 -14.94
CA CYS A 120 -9.67 -5.51 -14.26
C CYS A 120 -8.59 -5.08 -13.26
N SER A 121 -8.66 -3.83 -12.86
CA SER A 121 -7.86 -3.25 -11.79
C SER A 121 -8.80 -2.76 -10.70
N ASP A 122 -8.38 -2.84 -9.43
CA ASP A 122 -9.12 -2.29 -8.30
C ASP A 122 -8.98 -0.76 -8.20
N HIS A 123 -7.84 -0.21 -8.67
CA HIS A 123 -7.62 1.22 -8.81
C HIS A 123 -6.63 1.57 -9.94
N GLY A 124 -6.42 2.87 -10.17
CA GLY A 124 -5.37 3.38 -11.05
C GLY A 124 -4.13 3.82 -10.27
N PHE A 125 -3.19 4.46 -10.97
CA PHE A 125 -1.99 5.04 -10.38
C PHE A 125 -1.79 6.49 -10.84
N ASN A 126 -1.24 7.35 -9.98
CA ASN A 126 -0.94 8.73 -10.33
C ASN A 126 0.19 9.29 -9.47
N THR A 127 0.86 10.33 -9.96
CA THR A 127 1.84 11.07 -9.17
C THR A 127 1.18 11.89 -8.06
N TRP A 128 1.88 12.08 -6.95
CA TRP A 128 1.56 13.07 -5.94
C TRP A 128 2.80 13.95 -5.67
N HIS A 129 2.59 15.27 -5.64
CA HIS A 129 3.68 16.22 -5.36
C HIS A 129 3.59 16.83 -3.97
N LYS A 130 2.47 16.61 -3.29
CA LYS A 130 2.15 17.23 -2.00
C LYS A 130 1.50 16.22 -1.09
N SER A 131 1.89 16.23 0.17
CA SER A 131 1.26 15.49 1.24
C SER A 131 0.79 16.46 2.33
N VAL A 132 -0.29 16.11 3.02
CA VAL A 132 -0.80 16.86 4.16
C VAL A 132 -0.93 15.90 5.34
N ASN A 133 -0.35 16.28 6.47
CA ASN A 133 -0.58 15.55 7.72
C ASN A 133 -1.83 16.12 8.40
N TYR A 134 -2.96 15.43 8.23
CA TYR A 134 -4.25 15.86 8.81
C TYR A 134 -4.20 15.98 10.33
N ASN A 135 -3.56 15.03 11.03
CA ASN A 135 -3.48 15.06 12.48
C ASN A 135 -2.71 16.28 12.99
N THR A 136 -1.60 16.66 12.35
CA THR A 136 -0.91 17.92 12.63
C THR A 136 -1.81 19.14 12.39
N TRP A 137 -2.57 19.16 11.30
CA TRP A 137 -3.50 20.25 11.02
C TRP A 137 -4.61 20.33 12.08
N LEU A 138 -5.21 19.19 12.47
CA LEU A 138 -6.26 19.12 13.48
C LEU A 138 -5.77 19.57 14.85
N VAL A 139 -4.54 19.21 15.22
CA VAL A 139 -3.92 19.68 16.47
C VAL A 139 -3.71 21.20 16.43
N ARG A 140 -3.10 21.72 15.36
CA ARG A 140 -2.84 23.16 15.20
C ARG A 140 -4.11 24.01 15.18
N ASN A 141 -5.23 23.44 14.74
CA ASN A 141 -6.52 24.14 14.66
C ASN A 141 -7.47 23.82 15.84
N GLY A 142 -7.00 23.11 16.88
CA GLY A 142 -7.78 22.88 18.10
C GLY A 142 -8.96 21.90 17.94
N PHE A 143 -8.85 20.98 16.97
CA PHE A 143 -9.78 19.86 16.76
C PHE A 143 -9.28 18.57 17.40
N MET A 144 -7.97 18.34 17.45
CA MET A 144 -7.36 17.21 18.13
C MET A 144 -6.50 17.73 19.28
N THR A 145 -6.64 17.12 20.46
CA THR A 145 -5.89 17.54 21.65
C THR A 145 -4.88 16.46 21.98
N LEU A 146 -3.61 16.83 22.09
CA LEU A 146 -2.59 15.94 22.64
C LEU A 146 -2.54 16.11 24.16
N LYS A 147 -2.30 15.01 24.87
CA LYS A 147 -1.92 15.04 26.28
C LYS A 147 -0.65 15.89 26.37
N GLY A 148 -0.66 16.86 27.27
CA GLY A 148 0.56 17.60 27.57
C GLY A 148 1.60 16.63 28.15
N PRO A 149 2.90 16.89 27.97
CA PRO A 149 3.92 16.17 28.70
C PRO A 149 3.65 16.24 30.20
N GLU A 150 3.77 15.12 30.91
CA GLU A 150 3.96 15.17 32.35
C GLU A 150 5.22 16.01 32.63
N GLY A 151 5.06 17.14 33.32
CA GLY A 151 6.18 18.02 33.68
C GLY A 151 6.64 19.04 32.63
N GLY A 152 5.90 19.27 31.52
CA GLY A 152 6.16 20.41 30.62
C GLY A 152 7.27 20.22 29.56
N ARG A 153 7.75 18.99 29.35
CA ARG A 153 8.75 18.65 28.30
C ARG A 153 8.15 18.68 26.88
N ALA A 154 8.74 19.39 25.93
CA ALA A 154 8.32 19.26 24.52
C ALA A 154 8.39 17.80 24.03
N LEU A 155 7.31 17.29 23.44
CA LEU A 155 7.24 15.93 22.87
C LEU A 155 8.09 15.85 21.59
N THR A 156 8.84 14.76 21.41
CA THR A 156 9.54 14.43 20.16
C THR A 156 8.68 13.49 19.29
N LEU A 157 9.11 13.23 18.05
CA LEU A 157 8.44 12.26 17.18
C LEU A 157 8.49 10.84 17.79
N GLU A 158 9.59 10.44 18.43
CA GLU A 158 9.67 9.13 19.10
C GLU A 158 8.63 8.98 20.21
N ASP A 159 8.31 10.06 20.94
CA ASP A 159 7.29 10.02 21.99
C ASP A 159 5.89 9.68 21.45
N LEU A 160 5.62 9.95 20.16
CA LEU A 160 4.32 9.74 19.52
C LEU A 160 4.09 8.31 19.01
N PHE A 161 5.14 7.52 18.80
CA PHE A 161 5.07 6.21 18.12
C PHE A 161 5.60 5.02 18.96
N GLY A 162 6.07 5.24 20.19
CA GLY A 162 6.89 4.27 20.93
C GLY A 162 6.21 3.25 21.86
N GLN A 163 4.89 2.95 21.76
CA GLN A 163 4.21 2.15 22.80
C GLN A 163 3.32 0.99 22.29
N GLY A 164 3.28 0.71 20.99
CA GLY A 164 2.43 -0.36 20.45
C GLY A 164 0.90 -0.12 20.57
N GLU A 165 0.49 0.97 21.23
CA GLU A 165 -0.88 1.48 21.24
C GLU A 165 -1.07 2.52 20.14
N PHE A 166 -2.24 2.51 19.51
CA PHE A 166 -2.65 3.60 18.62
C PHE A 166 -2.89 4.87 19.44
N TRP A 167 -2.12 5.92 19.13
CA TRP A 167 -2.32 7.28 19.65
C TRP A 167 -2.26 7.46 21.18
N PRO A 168 -1.18 7.01 21.84
CA PRO A 168 -1.06 7.04 23.31
C PRO A 168 -1.14 8.47 23.88
N ASN A 169 -0.72 9.45 23.08
CA ASN A 169 -0.64 10.86 23.46
C ASN A 169 -1.88 11.67 23.08
N VAL A 170 -2.97 11.06 22.64
CA VAL A 170 -4.21 11.80 22.34
C VAL A 170 -5.08 11.91 23.58
N ASP A 171 -5.49 13.13 23.91
CA ASP A 171 -6.53 13.40 24.90
C ASP A 171 -7.90 13.31 24.22
N TRP A 172 -8.47 12.11 24.28
CA TRP A 172 -9.76 11.81 23.68
C TRP A 172 -10.91 12.60 24.31
N SER A 173 -10.82 12.94 25.60
CA SER A 173 -11.87 13.69 26.31
C SER A 173 -12.03 15.13 25.81
N ARG A 174 -11.02 15.65 25.10
CA ARG A 174 -10.99 17.00 24.53
C ARG A 174 -10.90 17.03 23.01
N THR A 175 -10.61 15.89 22.39
CA THR A 175 -10.53 15.73 20.94
C THR A 175 -11.94 15.73 20.31
N LYS A 176 -12.10 16.52 19.26
CA LYS A 176 -13.35 16.73 18.51
C LYS A 176 -13.39 15.92 17.23
N ALA A 177 -12.25 15.82 16.54
CA ALA A 177 -12.08 15.08 15.30
C ALA A 177 -10.66 14.54 15.20
N TYR A 178 -10.49 13.46 14.46
CA TYR A 178 -9.21 12.78 14.25
C TYR A 178 -9.16 12.17 12.85
N ALA A 179 -7.98 12.00 12.27
CA ALA A 179 -7.81 11.34 10.98
C ALA A 179 -7.14 9.97 11.16
N LEU A 180 -7.71 8.94 10.53
CA LEU A 180 -7.21 7.56 10.55
C LEU A 180 -7.23 6.98 9.14
N GLY A 181 -6.22 6.16 8.81
CA GLY A 181 -6.18 5.47 7.52
C GLY A 181 -5.89 6.40 6.35
N LEU A 182 -6.45 6.07 5.19
CA LEU A 182 -6.13 6.68 3.89
C LEU A 182 -7.10 7.83 3.55
N GLY A 183 -7.04 8.93 4.30
CA GLY A 183 -7.81 10.14 3.96
C GLY A 183 -9.01 10.45 4.85
N ASP A 184 -9.45 9.49 5.67
CA ASP A 184 -10.69 9.64 6.42
C ASP A 184 -10.56 10.58 7.62
N LEU A 185 -11.55 11.45 7.78
CA LEU A 185 -11.72 12.31 8.95
C LEU A 185 -12.94 11.86 9.75
N TYR A 186 -12.71 11.52 11.01
CA TYR A 186 -13.71 11.06 11.94
C TYR A 186 -14.04 12.15 12.95
N ILE A 187 -15.33 12.32 13.25
CA ILE A 187 -15.77 13.10 14.40
C ILE A 187 -15.72 12.19 15.63
N ASN A 188 -15.16 12.67 16.74
CA ASN A 188 -15.14 11.93 18.00
C ASN A 188 -16.53 11.98 18.65
N LEU A 189 -17.41 11.05 18.25
CA LEU A 189 -18.84 11.06 18.53
C LEU A 189 -19.17 10.35 19.85
N LYS A 190 -20.01 11.00 20.65
CA LYS A 190 -20.59 10.43 21.88
C LYS A 190 -21.35 9.15 21.56
N GLY A 191 -21.00 8.07 22.25
CA GLY A 191 -21.67 6.77 22.12
C GLY A 191 -21.11 5.86 21.02
N ARG A 192 -20.23 6.37 20.15
CA ARG A 192 -19.47 5.54 19.19
C ARG A 192 -18.04 5.34 19.69
N GLU A 193 -17.34 6.41 20.01
CA GLU A 193 -16.02 6.38 20.62
C GLU A 193 -16.13 6.31 22.15
N ALA A 194 -15.23 5.54 22.79
CA ALA A 194 -15.22 5.34 24.25
C ALA A 194 -15.19 6.66 25.04
N SER A 195 -14.50 7.67 24.51
CA SER A 195 -14.39 9.02 25.06
C SER A 195 -14.96 10.08 24.12
N GLY A 196 -16.03 9.76 23.40
CA GLY A 196 -16.71 10.66 22.46
C GLY A 196 -17.07 12.02 23.05
N THR A 197 -16.78 13.11 22.34
CA THR A 197 -17.01 14.49 22.84
C THR A 197 -18.13 15.23 22.11
N LYS A 198 -18.46 14.82 20.88
CA LYS A 198 -19.46 15.49 20.04
C LYS A 198 -20.77 14.72 20.00
N PRO A 199 -21.92 15.36 20.25
CA PRO A 199 -23.20 14.70 20.04
C PRO A 199 -23.39 14.38 18.55
N CYS A 200 -24.19 13.36 18.26
CA CYS A 200 -24.68 13.17 16.90
C CYS A 200 -25.51 14.40 16.50
N ALA A 201 -25.37 14.88 15.26
CA ALA A 201 -26.23 15.94 14.76
C ALA A 201 -27.68 15.43 14.75
N SER A 202 -28.58 16.16 15.41
CA SER A 202 -30.02 15.93 15.25
C SER A 202 -30.43 16.55 13.93
N ASN A 203 -31.08 15.76 13.07
CA ASN A 203 -31.82 16.27 11.91
C ASN A 203 -33.07 17.04 12.36
#